data_AF-A0A4R3REG5-F1
#
_entry.id   AF-A0A4R3REG5-F1
#
_cell.length_a   1.000
_cell.length_b   1.000
_cell.length_c   1.000
_cell.angle_alpha   90.00
_cell.angle_beta   90.00
_cell.angle_gamma   90.00
#
_symmetry.space_group_name_H-M   'P 1'
#
loop_
_entity.id
_entity.type
_entity.pdbx_description
1 polymer ?
#
loop_
_entity_poly.entity_id
_entity_poly.type
_entity_poly.pdbx_seq_one_letter_code
_entity_poly.pdbx_strand_id
1 'polypeptide(L)' 'MLTSYDEIHQLRAELAACNLTPSERAAAQAELDKLLAEQAVLDRQFDAAVSEKEPPS' A
#
# COMPACT_ATOMS: atom_id res chain seq x y z
N MET A 1 -14.32 -3.70 -8.46
CA MET A 1 -12.87 -3.42 -8.37
C MET A 1 -12.48 -3.58 -6.93
N LEU A 2 -11.45 -4.38 -6.64
CA LEU A 2 -10.81 -4.32 -5.31
C LEU A 2 -10.17 -2.94 -5.17
N THR A 3 -10.18 -2.38 -3.97
CA THR A 3 -9.42 -1.18 -3.67
C THR A 3 -7.95 -1.55 -3.45
N SER A 4 -7.01 -0.61 -3.61
CA SER A 4 -5.59 -0.85 -3.31
C SER A 4 -5.35 -1.34 -1.87
N TYR A 5 -6.24 -0.98 -0.93
CA TYR A 5 -6.26 -1.51 0.43
C TYR A 5 -6.57 -3.01 0.48
N ASP A 6 -7.57 -3.48 -0.29
CA ASP A 6 -7.93 -4.89 -0.34
C ASP A 6 -6.80 -5.73 -0.93
N GLU A 7 -6.12 -5.22 -1.96
CA GLU A 7 -4.97 -5.88 -2.59
C GLU A 7 -3.77 -6.00 -1.63
N ILE A 8 -3.48 -4.95 -0.86
CA ILE A 8 -2.45 -4.98 0.20
C ILE A 8 -2.80 -6.04 1.25
N HIS A 9 -4.06 -6.10 1.70
CA HIS A 9 -4.50 -7.07 2.70
C HIS A 9 -4.39 -8.51 2.19
N GLN A 10 -4.76 -8.74 0.93
CA GLN A 10 -4.66 -10.05 0.31
C GLN A 10 -3.20 -10.50 0.16
N LEU A 11 -2.32 -9.64 -0.36
CA LEU A 11 -0.89 -9.96 -0.50
C LEU A 11 -0.23 -10.26 0.84
N ARG A 12 -0.57 -9.52 1.89
CA ARG A 12 -0.10 -9.82 3.26
C ARG A 12 -0.57 -11.18 3.75
N ALA A 13 -1.83 -11.54 3.49
CA ALA A 13 -2.37 -12.85 3.85
C ALA A 13 -1.66 -13.98 3.09
N GLU A 14 -1.42 -13.82 1.79
CA GLU A 14 -0.73 -14.80 0.95
C GLU A 14 0.74 -15.00 1.38
N LEU A 15 1.45 -13.90 1.68
CA LEU A 15 2.82 -13.94 2.20
C LEU A 15 2.90 -14.64 3.56
N ALA A 16 1.93 -14.37 4.45
CA ALA A 16 1.83 -14.96 5.79
C ALA A 16 1.46 -16.45 5.74
N ALA A 17 0.62 -16.86 4.79
CA ALA A 17 0.22 -18.25 4.61
C ALA A 17 1.39 -19.18 4.25
N CYS A 18 2.54 -18.64 3.81
CA CYS A 18 3.76 -19.39 3.48
C CYS A 18 3.57 -20.51 2.44
N ASN A 19 2.50 -20.42 1.63
CA ASN A 19 2.16 -21.39 0.59
C ASN A 19 2.79 -21.06 -0.77
N LEU A 20 3.59 -20.00 -0.84
CA LEU A 20 4.24 -19.51 -2.05
C LEU A 20 5.64 -20.09 -2.18
N THR A 21 6.05 -20.39 -3.41
CA THR A 21 7.44 -20.63 -3.76
C THR A 21 8.30 -19.38 -3.51
N PRO A 22 9.63 -19.49 -3.41
CA PRO A 22 10.51 -18.33 -3.23
C PRO A 22 10.33 -17.25 -4.32
N SER A 23 10.10 -17.66 -5.57
CA SER A 23 9.84 -16.74 -6.69
C SER A 23 8.50 -16.02 -6.56
N GLU A 24 7.44 -16.76 -6.18
CA GLU A 24 6.11 -16.18 -5.98
C GLU A 24 6.10 -15.24 -4.78
N ARG A 25 6.80 -15.61 -3.70
CA ARG A 25 6.99 -14.74 -2.53
C ARG A 25 7.71 -13.44 -2.92
N ALA A 26 8.77 -13.51 -3.72
CA ALA A 26 9.48 -12.32 -4.17
C ALA A 26 8.59 -11.41 -5.04
N ALA A 27 7.78 -11.99 -5.93
CA ALA A 27 6.83 -11.24 -6.74
C ALA A 27 5.72 -10.59 -5.90
N ALA A 28 5.13 -11.34 -4.95
CA ALA A 28 4.10 -10.84 -4.04
C ALA A 28 4.63 -9.73 -3.13
N GLN A 29 5.88 -9.85 -2.65
CA GLN A 29 6.53 -8.80 -1.86
C GLN A 29 6.78 -7.54 -2.70
N ALA A 30 7.27 -7.69 -3.94
CA ALA A 30 7.50 -6.55 -4.82
C ALA A 30 6.20 -5.78 -5.15
N GLU A 31 5.09 -6.49 -5.37
CA GLU A 31 3.78 -5.84 -5.59
C GLU A 31 3.28 -5.16 -4.31
N LEU A 32 3.46 -5.80 -3.15
CA LEU A 32 3.12 -5.20 -1.87
C LEU A 32 3.90 -3.90 -1.62
N ASP A 33 5.21 -3.90 -1.88
CA ASP A 33 6.06 -2.73 -1.68
C ASP A 33 5.66 -1.58 -2.62
N LYS A 34 5.30 -1.90 -3.87
CA LYS A 34 4.80 -0.92 -4.84
C LYS A 34 3.49 -0.30 -4.37
N LEU A 35 2.50 -1.11 -3.96
CA LEU A 35 1.21 -0.62 -3.49
C LEU A 35 1.35 0.24 -2.22
N LEU A 36 2.26 -0.13 -1.30
CA LEU A 36 2.56 0.67 -0.12
C LEU A 36 3.22 2.01 -0.48
N ALA A 37 4.11 2.04 -1.47
CA ALA A 37 4.71 3.28 -1.95
C ALA A 37 3.67 4.21 -2.60
N GLU A 38 2.78 3.67 -3.42
CA GLU A 38 1.67 4.42 -4.02
C GLU A 38 0.73 4.99 -2.93
N GLN A 39 0.39 4.18 -1.93
CA GLN A 39 -0.41 4.63 -0.78
C GLN A 39 0.28 5.74 0.01
N ALA A 40 1.58 5.61 0.29
CA ALA A 40 2.34 6.64 0.99
C ALA A 40 2.42 7.97 0.21
N VAL A 41 2.43 7.93 -1.12
CA VAL A 41 2.36 9.15 -1.95
C VAL A 41 1.00 9.81 -1.85
N LEU A 42 -0.08 9.03 -1.90
CA LEU A 42 -1.44 9.55 -1.75
C LEU A 42 -1.66 10.15 -0.37
N ASP A 43 -1.20 9.48 0.69
CA ASP A 43 -1.29 9.98 2.06
C ASP A 43 -0.55 11.31 2.21
N ARG A 44 0.67 11.42 1.68
CA ARG A 44 1.43 12.69 1.68
C ARG A 44 0.74 13.81 0.91
N GLN A 45 0.14 13.50 -0.24
CA GLN A 45 -0.61 14.47 -1.03
C GLN A 45 -1.85 14.95 -0.28
N PHE A 46 -2.52 14.03 0.42
CA PHE A 46 -3.66 14.35 1.27
C PHE A 46 -3.25 15.23 2.45
N ASP A 47 -2.21 14.86 3.18
CA ASP A 47 -1.67 15.64 4.31
C ASP A 47 -1.28 17.06 3.87
N ALA A 48 -0.61 17.21 2.72
CA ALA A 48 -0.28 18.52 2.15
C ALA A 48 -1.53 19.34 1.84
N ALA A 49 -2.54 18.74 1.21
CA ALA A 49 -3.80 19.41 0.87
C ALA A 49 -4.65 19.79 2.09
N VAL A 50 -4.55 19.02 3.19
CA VAL A 50 -5.18 19.34 4.47
C VAL A 50 -4.43 20.46 5.18
N SER A 51 -3.10 20.44 5.18
CA SER A 51 -2.27 21.46 5.82
C SER A 51 -2.39 22.83 5.14
N GLU A 52 -2.56 22.91 3.82
CA GLU A 52 -2.81 24.18 3.11
C GLU A 52 -4.20 24.80 3.41
N LYS A 53 -5.12 24.04 4.01
CA LYS A 53 -6.47 24.51 4.35
C LYS A 53 -6.65 25.01 5.77
N GLU A 54 -5.62 24.93 6.63
CA GLU A 54 -5.70 25.57 7.94
C GLU A 54 -5.62 27.10 7.77
N PRO A 55 -6.66 27.87 8.15
CA PRO A 55 -6.56 29.31 8.15
C PRO A 55 -5.53 29.74 9.20
N PRO A 56 -4.72 30.78 8.93
CA PRO A 56 -3.81 31.32 9.93
C PRO A 56 -4.63 31.77 11.15
N SER A 57 -4.31 31.20 12.32
CA SER A 57 -4.89 31.61 13.60
C SER A 57 -4.35 32.95 14.09
#